data_AF-A0A3Q0R9X6-F1
#
_entry.id   AF-A0A3Q0R9X6-F1
#
_cell.length_a   1.000
_cell.length_b   1.000
_cell.length_c   1.000
_cell.angle_alpha   90.00
_cell.angle_beta   90.00
_cell.angle_gamma   90.00
#
_symmetry.space_group_name_H-M   'P 1'
#
loop_
_entity.id
_entity.type
_entity.pdbx_description
1 polymer ?
#
loop_
_entity_poly.entity_id
_entity_poly.type
_entity_poly.pdbx_seq_one_letter_code
_entity_poly.pdbx_strand_id
1 'polypeptide(L)'
;MCQGLSYNETLVPNLLGHTSQREAFTKMSFFNSMVQTVCSVDIRIFLCRVYAPQCEAGQAQWPCRSFCERARRDCEGLMSSFGVSWPDELQCSSFPEEMCISVSNGL
;
A
#
# COMPACT_ATOMS: atom_id res chain seq x y z
N MET A 1 -1.09 -2.06 -11.28
CA MET A 1 -0.43 -1.55 -10.06
C MET A 1 0.54 -2.55 -9.47
N CYS A 2 0.07 -3.71 -9.01
CA CYS A 2 0.87 -4.66 -8.21
C CYS A 2 1.53 -5.79 -9.01
N GLN A 3 1.71 -5.60 -10.31
CA GLN A 3 2.45 -6.53 -11.15
C GLN A 3 3.96 -6.24 -11.06
N GLY A 4 4.79 -7.28 -11.18
CA GLY A 4 6.25 -7.17 -11.14
C GLY A 4 6.83 -6.88 -9.75
N LEU A 5 6.10 -7.22 -8.68
CA LEU A 5 6.63 -7.24 -7.32
C LEU A 5 7.32 -8.59 -7.04
N SER A 6 8.03 -8.69 -5.92
CA SER A 6 8.71 -9.92 -5.48
C SER A 6 7.76 -11.06 -5.08
N TYR A 7 6.45 -10.82 -5.10
CA TYR A 7 5.41 -11.78 -4.79
C TYR A 7 4.31 -11.74 -5.85
N ASN A 8 3.64 -12.87 -6.07
CA ASN A 8 2.59 -13.05 -7.08
C ASN A 8 1.28 -13.59 -6.49
N GLU A 9 1.23 -13.88 -5.18
CA GLU A 9 0.04 -14.37 -4.47
C GLU A 9 -0.37 -13.39 -3.37
N THR A 10 -1.68 -13.28 -3.16
CA THR A 10 -2.32 -12.46 -2.13
C THR A 10 -3.47 -13.24 -1.53
N LEU A 11 -3.96 -12.81 -0.36
CA LEU A 11 -5.15 -13.36 0.26
C LEU A 11 -6.32 -12.37 0.27
N VAL A 12 -7.53 -12.90 0.50
CA VAL A 12 -8.73 -12.13 0.86
C VAL A 12 -9.35 -12.73 2.14
N PRO A 13 -9.93 -11.92 3.05
CA PRO A 13 -9.99 -10.46 3.00
C PRO A 13 -8.60 -9.81 3.19
N ASN A 14 -8.35 -8.69 2.53
CA ASN A 14 -7.06 -7.97 2.66
C ASN A 14 -6.96 -7.20 3.99
N LEU A 15 -5.87 -6.44 4.20
CA LEU A 15 -5.65 -5.69 5.45
C LEU A 15 -6.72 -4.62 5.75
N LEU A 16 -7.50 -4.21 4.74
CA LEU A 16 -8.59 -3.25 4.85
C LEU A 16 -9.97 -3.91 4.91
N GLY A 17 -10.03 -5.24 4.96
CA GLY A 17 -11.28 -6.01 5.00
C GLY A 17 -11.97 -6.20 3.65
N HIS A 18 -11.37 -5.78 2.53
CA HIS A 18 -11.97 -6.01 1.22
C HIS A 18 -12.02 -7.50 0.91
N THR A 19 -13.19 -7.98 0.50
CA THR A 19 -13.47 -9.42 0.35
C THR A 19 -13.22 -9.94 -1.06
N SER A 20 -12.84 -9.06 -1.99
CA SER A 20 -12.47 -9.44 -3.35
C SER A 20 -11.34 -8.56 -3.89
N GLN A 21 -10.54 -9.13 -4.79
CA GLN A 21 -9.51 -8.35 -5.50
C GLN A 21 -10.12 -7.22 -6.35
N ARG A 22 -11.33 -7.39 -6.87
CA ARG A 22 -12.03 -6.36 -7.66
C ARG A 22 -12.38 -5.14 -6.81
N GLU A 23 -12.87 -5.36 -5.59
CA GLU A 23 -13.16 -4.30 -4.63
C GLU A 23 -11.88 -3.54 -4.27
N ALA A 24 -10.84 -4.27 -3.86
CA ALA A 24 -9.54 -3.70 -3.52
C ALA A 24 -8.94 -2.90 -4.69
N PHE A 25 -9.00 -3.44 -5.91
CA PHE A 25 -8.53 -2.75 -7.11
C PHE A 25 -9.33 -1.48 -7.40
N THR A 26 -10.65 -1.51 -7.28
CA THR A 26 -11.51 -0.34 -7.49
C THR A 26 -11.10 0.80 -6.55
N LYS A 27 -10.93 0.49 -5.26
CA LYS A 27 -10.50 1.46 -4.24
C LYS A 27 -9.08 1.97 -4.49
N MET A 28 -8.15 1.07 -4.80
CA MET A 28 -6.76 1.41 -5.10
C MET A 28 -6.62 2.23 -6.39
N SER A 29 -7.52 2.06 -7.36
CA SER A 29 -7.42 2.73 -8.67
C SER A 29 -7.46 4.26 -8.59
N PHE A 30 -8.03 4.80 -7.51
CA PHE A 30 -7.97 6.23 -7.18
C PHE A 30 -6.52 6.76 -7.14
N PHE A 31 -5.58 5.94 -6.67
CA PHE A 31 -4.17 6.29 -6.58
C PHE A 31 -3.41 6.14 -7.91
N ASN A 32 -3.98 5.50 -8.94
CA ASN A 32 -3.25 5.20 -10.18
C ASN A 32 -2.69 6.47 -10.83
N SER A 33 -3.51 7.52 -10.97
CA SER A 33 -3.10 8.76 -11.62
C SER A 33 -1.96 9.45 -10.86
N MET A 34 -2.02 9.44 -9.53
CA MET A 34 -1.02 10.08 -8.66
C MET A 34 0.30 9.30 -8.61
N VAL A 35 0.21 7.97 -8.53
CA VAL A 35 1.38 7.08 -8.43
C VAL A 35 2.16 7.00 -9.75
N GLN A 36 1.49 7.09 -10.91
CA GLN A 36 2.16 6.92 -12.20
C GLN A 36 2.96 8.14 -12.68
N THR A 37 2.71 9.33 -12.14
CA THR A 37 3.24 10.57 -12.73
C THR A 37 4.11 11.40 -11.78
N VAL A 38 3.98 11.26 -10.45
CA VAL A 38 4.60 12.22 -9.52
C VAL A 38 5.17 11.59 -8.24
N CYS A 39 4.52 10.57 -7.67
CA CYS A 39 4.96 10.02 -6.39
C CYS A 39 6.06 8.95 -6.53
N SER A 40 6.83 8.74 -5.45
CA SER A 40 7.88 7.70 -5.33
C SER A 40 7.38 6.28 -5.66
N VAL A 41 8.29 5.40 -6.09
CA VAL A 41 7.96 3.96 -6.25
C VAL A 41 7.46 3.33 -4.94
N ASP A 42 7.84 3.91 -3.79
CA ASP A 42 7.44 3.45 -2.46
C ASP A 42 5.93 3.51 -2.27
N ILE A 43 5.22 4.53 -2.77
CA ILE A 43 3.76 4.59 -2.63
C ILE A 43 3.08 3.45 -3.39
N ARG A 44 3.60 3.08 -4.57
CA ARG A 44 3.09 1.94 -5.34
C ARG A 44 3.24 0.65 -4.55
N ILE A 45 4.43 0.42 -4.00
CA ILE A 45 4.75 -0.81 -3.26
C ILE A 45 3.95 -0.85 -1.96
N PHE A 46 3.84 0.27 -1.24
CA PHE A 46 3.07 0.36 0.00
C PHE A 46 1.59 0.06 -0.25
N LEU A 47 0.97 0.71 -1.23
CA LEU A 47 -0.42 0.44 -1.59
C LEU A 47 -0.62 -1.03 -1.95
N CYS A 48 0.31 -1.63 -2.70
CA CYS A 48 0.21 -3.05 -3.00
C CYS A 48 0.32 -3.94 -1.75
N ARG A 49 1.21 -3.64 -0.80
CA ARG A 49 1.30 -4.37 0.47
C ARG A 49 0.07 -4.22 1.36
N VAL A 50 -0.76 -3.18 1.17
CA VAL A 50 -2.01 -2.99 1.90
C VAL A 50 -3.20 -3.60 1.17
N TYR A 51 -3.35 -3.30 -0.12
CA TYR A 51 -4.51 -3.71 -0.92
C TYR A 51 -4.41 -5.15 -1.45
N ALA A 52 -3.21 -5.65 -1.66
CA ALA A 52 -2.91 -7.01 -2.13
C ALA A 52 -1.67 -7.56 -1.37
N PRO A 53 -1.78 -7.76 -0.04
CA PRO A 53 -0.65 -8.14 0.80
C PRO A 53 -0.07 -9.49 0.36
N GLN A 54 1.26 -9.60 0.40
CA GLN A 54 1.91 -10.91 0.35
C GLN A 54 1.37 -11.78 1.49
N CYS A 55 1.12 -13.05 1.20
CA CYS A 55 0.69 -14.02 2.18
C CYS A 55 1.80 -15.04 2.46
N GLU A 56 1.92 -15.47 3.72
CA GLU A 56 2.80 -16.55 4.15
C GLU A 56 2.07 -17.40 5.17
N ALA A 57 2.06 -18.71 4.98
CA ALA A 57 1.32 -19.65 5.85
C ALA A 57 -0.16 -19.24 6.12
N GLY A 58 -0.83 -18.65 5.12
CA GLY A 58 -2.22 -18.20 5.22
C GLY A 58 -2.43 -16.89 5.97
N GLN A 59 -1.35 -16.19 6.35
CA GLN A 59 -1.41 -14.90 7.05
C GLN A 59 -0.86 -13.78 6.15
N ALA A 60 -1.45 -12.58 6.28
CA ALA A 60 -1.00 -11.41 5.54
C ALA A 60 0.23 -10.80 6.20
N GLN A 61 1.23 -10.48 5.40
CA GLN A 61 2.41 -9.74 5.84
C GLN A 61 2.08 -8.25 5.94
N TRP A 62 2.26 -7.66 7.11
CA TRP A 62 1.95 -6.26 7.37
C TRP A 62 3.09 -5.34 6.93
N PRO A 63 2.83 -4.20 6.28
CA PRO A 63 3.86 -3.19 6.05
C PRO A 63 4.22 -2.50 7.36
N CYS A 64 5.50 -2.15 7.53
CA CYS A 64 5.93 -1.36 8.69
C CYS A 64 5.39 0.07 8.65
N ARG A 65 5.12 0.66 9.83
CA ARG A 65 4.77 2.07 9.97
C ARG A 65 5.84 2.97 9.35
N SER A 66 7.12 2.73 9.62
CA SER A 66 8.21 3.46 8.96
C SER A 66 8.20 3.37 7.43
N PHE A 67 7.67 2.30 6.84
CA PHE A 67 7.47 2.20 5.39
C PHE A 67 6.27 3.06 4.93
N CYS A 68 5.14 3.01 5.64
CA CYS A 68 4.02 3.93 5.39
C CYS A 68 4.45 5.39 5.43
N GLU A 69 5.23 5.79 6.44
CA GLU A 69 5.64 7.20 6.61
C GLU A 69 6.50 7.70 5.44
N ARG A 70 7.37 6.84 4.89
CA ARG A 70 8.13 7.16 3.67
C ARG A 70 7.19 7.33 2.47
N ALA A 71 6.32 6.34 2.24
CA ALA A 71 5.35 6.39 1.13
C ALA A 71 4.41 7.61 1.22
N ARG A 72 3.96 7.97 2.43
CA ARG A 72 3.10 9.12 2.68
C ARG A 72 3.83 10.42 2.41
N ARG A 73 5.03 10.60 2.95
CA ARG A 73 5.82 11.84 2.84
C ARG A 73 5.99 12.30 1.40
N ASP A 74 6.21 11.36 0.49
CA ASP A 74 6.48 11.65 -0.92
C ASP A 74 5.20 11.98 -1.73
N CYS A 75 4.01 11.70 -1.20
CA CYS A 75 2.75 11.79 -1.97
C CYS A 75 1.67 12.68 -1.30
N GLU A 76 1.70 12.83 0.02
CA GLU A 76 0.69 13.57 0.80
C GLU A 76 0.58 15.06 0.38
N GLY A 77 1.72 15.71 0.11
CA GLY A 77 1.74 17.09 -0.39
C GLY A 77 1.06 17.23 -1.75
N LEU A 78 1.25 16.26 -2.64
CA LEU A 78 0.59 16.23 -3.94
C LEU A 78 -0.91 16.00 -3.81
N MET A 79 -1.31 15.02 -3.00
CA MET A 79 -2.73 14.76 -2.71
C MET A 79 -3.42 16.02 -2.20
N SER A 80 -2.77 16.70 -1.25
CA SER A 80 -3.26 17.96 -0.67
C SER A 80 -3.41 19.06 -1.74
N SER A 81 -2.51 19.14 -2.72
CA SER A 81 -2.62 20.10 -3.82
C SER A 81 -3.83 19.90 -4.74
N PHE A 82 -4.38 18.67 -4.78
CA PHE A 82 -5.62 18.33 -5.47
C PHE A 82 -6.85 18.37 -4.55
N GLY A 83 -6.72 18.86 -3.32
CA GLY A 83 -7.81 18.90 -2.33
C GLY A 83 -8.16 17.52 -1.75
N VAL A 84 -7.27 16.54 -1.87
CA VAL A 84 -7.45 15.18 -1.38
C VAL A 84 -6.65 15.00 -0.10
N SER A 85 -7.31 14.59 0.98
CA SER A 85 -6.63 14.25 2.23
C SER A 85 -6.05 12.84 2.18
N TRP A 86 -4.99 12.58 2.96
CA TRP A 86 -4.51 11.22 3.16
C TRP A 86 -5.61 10.38 3.84
N PRO A 87 -5.96 9.18 3.33
CA PRO A 87 -7.10 8.42 3.84
C PRO A 87 -6.87 7.89 5.25
N ASP A 88 -7.94 7.82 6.03
CA ASP A 88 -7.91 7.33 7.41
C ASP A 88 -7.47 5.86 7.49
N GLU A 89 -7.88 5.04 6.53
CA GLU A 89 -7.49 3.63 6.45
C GLU A 89 -6.00 3.42 6.12
N LEU A 90 -5.31 4.46 5.65
CA LEU A 90 -3.87 4.44 5.35
C LEU A 90 -3.05 5.22 6.37
N GLN A 91 -3.62 5.66 7.49
CA GLN A 91 -2.87 6.38 8.52
C GLN A 91 -1.73 5.53 9.06
N CYS A 92 -0.51 6.08 9.08
CA CYS A 92 0.68 5.30 9.41
C CYS A 92 0.68 4.74 10.84
N SER A 93 -0.05 5.38 11.75
CA SER A 93 -0.28 4.88 13.12
C SER A 93 -1.02 3.55 13.18
N SER A 94 -1.78 3.18 12.14
CA SER A 94 -2.52 1.93 12.04
C SER A 94 -1.63 0.73 11.71
N PHE A 95 -0.37 0.96 11.36
CA PHE A 95 0.59 -0.10 11.03
C PHE A 95 1.56 -0.38 12.19
N PRO A 96 2.02 -1.64 12.34
CA PRO A 96 3.00 -2.02 13.34
C PRO A 96 4.41 -1.53 12.98
N GLU A 97 5.29 -1.38 13.97
CA GLU A 97 6.73 -1.15 13.74
C GLU A 97 7.57 -2.42 13.93
N GLU A 98 7.03 -3.42 14.62
CA GLU A 98 7.66 -4.72 14.85
C GLU A 98 6.90 -5.82 14.11
N MET A 99 7.59 -6.92 13.75
CA MET A 99 7.00 -8.06 13.03
C MET A 99 6.26 -7.65 11.74
N CYS A 100 6.90 -6.79 10.97
CA CYS A 100 6.38 -6.20 9.74
C CYS A 100 7.44 -6.21 8.65
N ILE A 101 7.03 -5.94 7.41
CA ILE A 101 7.91 -5.92 6.25
C ILE A 101 8.14 -4.46 5.80
N SER A 102 9.41 -4.09 5.70
CA SER A 102 9.85 -2.83 5.08
C SER A 102 9.94 -2.95 3.56
N VAL A 103 10.47 -1.93 2.88
CA VAL A 103 10.82 -2.08 1.46
C VAL A 103 11.79 -3.25 1.33
N SER A 104 11.41 -4.27 0.57
CA SER A 104 12.31 -5.33 0.16
C SER A 104 13.32 -4.74 -0.81
N ASN A 105 14.58 -4.65 -0.42
CA ASN A 105 15.69 -4.34 -1.33
C ASN A 105 15.78 -5.48 -2.35
N GLY A 106 15.05 -5.33 -3.46
CA GLY A 106 14.98 -6.32 -4.53
C GLY A 106 14.45 -5.63 -5.77
N LEU A 107 15.28 -4.75 -6.32
CA LEU A 107 15.38 -4.56 -7.77
C LEU A 107 16.11 -5.77 -8.35
#